data_AF-A0A4Y2NLM5-F1
#
_entry.id   AF-A0A4Y2NLM5-F1
#
_cell.length_a   1.000
_cell.length_b   1.000
_cell.length_c   1.000
_cell.angle_alpha   90.00
_cell.angle_beta   90.00
_cell.angle_gamma   90.00
#
_symmetry.space_group_name_H-M   'P 1'
#
loop_
_entity.id
_entity.type
_entity.pdbx_description
1 polymer ?
#
loop_
_entity_poly.entity_id
_entity_poly.type
_entity_poly.pdbx_seq_one_letter_code
_entity_poly.pdbx_strand_id
1 'polypeptide(L)'
;MPSMMPPPGTLLGRIKSSVQYLERRLPQLQDPYQVALVTYALLEAGSVDAEVGFNKLDVMKREKEGMVYWSPEPISSAEVLYQNQRPFTLPRLPNKYDSVAVEATAYALLVYVRYNGVIIDQIVKWLNSMRTTDQAFMASQDTLVATQALIEYSFRTHVRDITNMKVTVESSSNPGTIHSMALKSDNLAESRQVPVSNLTFF
;
A
#
# COMPACT_ATOMS: atom_id res chain seq x y z
N MET A 1 -11.25 13.75 36.37
CA MET A 1 -10.09 14.63 36.60
C MET A 1 -9.59 15.10 35.24
N PRO A 2 -9.38 16.41 35.01
CA PRO A 2 -8.86 16.88 33.73
C PRO A 2 -7.39 16.48 33.62
N SER A 3 -7.06 15.75 32.55
CA SER A 3 -5.68 15.46 32.16
C SER A 3 -4.97 16.78 31.84
N MET A 4 -4.11 17.22 32.75
CA MET A 4 -3.31 18.42 32.59
C MET A 4 -2.16 18.08 31.64
N MET A 5 -2.20 18.63 30.43
CA MET A 5 -1.17 18.43 29.41
C MET A 5 0.19 18.86 30.00
N PRO A 6 1.25 18.03 29.92
CA PRO A 6 2.53 18.35 30.53
C PRO A 6 3.16 19.60 29.91
N PRO A 7 4.01 20.33 30.66
CA PRO A 7 4.64 21.55 30.16
C PRO A 7 5.39 21.33 28.83
N PRO A 8 5.45 22.32 27.93
CA PRO A 8 6.06 22.17 26.60
C PRO A 8 7.50 21.65 26.61
N GLY A 9 8.32 22.08 27.58
CA GLY A 9 9.72 21.64 27.72
C GLY A 9 9.86 20.16 28.09
N THR A 10 8.88 19.60 28.80
CA THR A 10 8.86 18.19 29.21
C THR A 10 8.51 17.28 28.03
N LEU A 11 7.68 17.75 27.10
CA LEU A 11 7.33 17.01 25.89
C LEU A 11 8.51 16.89 24.93
N LEU A 12 9.23 17.99 24.68
CA LEU A 12 10.42 17.98 23.82
C LEU A 12 11.51 17.06 24.37
N GLY A 13 11.75 17.08 25.69
CA GLY A 13 12.68 16.16 26.35
C GLY A 13 12.28 14.69 26.16
N ARG A 14 10.99 14.37 26.22
CA ARG A 14 10.49 13.00 26.01
C ARG A 14 10.64 12.54 24.57
N ILE A 15 10.32 13.41 23.59
CA ILE A 15 10.49 13.10 22.16
C ILE A 15 11.97 12.80 21.87
N LYS A 16 12.89 13.63 22.37
CA LYS A 16 14.33 13.40 22.18
C LYS A 16 14.80 12.05 22.74
N SER A 17 14.36 11.70 23.96
CA SER A 17 14.70 10.41 24.57
C SER A 17 14.10 9.23 23.80
N SER A 18 12.88 9.38 23.27
CA SER A 18 12.24 8.37 22.42
C SER A 18 12.99 8.18 21.10
N VAL A 19 13.38 9.26 20.43
CA VAL A 19 14.20 9.21 19.20
C VAL A 19 15.51 8.47 19.46
N GLN A 20 16.24 8.84 20.52
CA GLN A 20 17.49 8.16 20.90
C GLN A 20 17.31 6.67 21.19
N TYR A 21 16.17 6.28 21.77
CA TYR A 21 15.85 4.87 22.00
C TYR A 21 15.64 4.13 20.66
N LEU A 22 14.87 4.73 19.75
CA LEU A 22 14.58 4.17 18.43
C LEU A 22 15.85 4.02 17.58
N GLU A 23 16.71 5.04 17.56
CA GLU A 23 18.03 5.04 16.90
C GLU A 23 18.86 3.82 17.34
N ARG A 24 18.97 3.60 18.66
CA ARG A 24 19.73 2.46 19.22
C ARG A 24 19.12 1.10 18.93
N ARG A 25 17.79 1.03 18.78
CA ARG A 25 17.07 -0.24 18.55
C ARG A 25 17.00 -0.63 17.08
N LEU A 26 16.93 0.34 16.16
CA LEU A 26 16.75 0.12 14.73
C LEU A 26 17.69 -0.94 14.13
N PRO A 27 19.01 -0.98 14.45
CA PRO A 27 19.92 -2.01 13.94
C PRO A 27 19.55 -3.43 14.36
N GLN A 28 18.89 -3.61 15.50
CA GLN A 28 18.55 -4.92 16.07
C GLN A 28 17.18 -5.46 15.60
N LEU A 29 16.32 -4.61 15.04
CA LEU A 29 14.99 -5.01 14.58
C LEU A 29 15.08 -5.99 13.40
N GLN A 30 14.31 -7.07 13.43
CA GLN A 30 14.27 -8.06 12.33
C GLN A 30 12.92 -8.15 11.65
N ASP A 31 11.87 -7.61 12.28
CA ASP A 31 10.52 -7.56 11.73
C ASP A 31 10.40 -6.40 10.73
N PRO A 32 10.08 -6.65 9.45
CA PRO A 32 9.89 -5.61 8.44
C PRO A 32 8.90 -4.52 8.87
N TYR A 33 7.83 -4.89 9.60
CA TYR A 33 6.84 -3.94 10.09
C TYR A 33 7.46 -2.95 11.08
N GLN A 34 8.21 -3.48 12.06
CA GLN A 34 8.88 -2.65 13.08
C GLN A 34 9.93 -1.75 12.45
N VAL A 35 10.72 -2.28 11.50
CA VAL A 35 11.71 -1.48 10.76
C VAL A 35 11.01 -0.34 10.00
N ALA A 36 9.91 -0.61 9.28
CA ALA A 36 9.20 0.40 8.52
C ALA A 36 8.62 1.51 9.41
N LEU A 37 7.91 1.13 10.48
CA LEU A 37 7.31 2.05 11.43
C LEU A 37 8.37 2.92 12.14
N VAL A 38 9.45 2.30 12.63
CA VAL A 38 10.52 3.03 13.32
C VAL A 38 11.27 3.95 12.36
N THR A 39 11.55 3.50 11.14
CA THR A 39 12.19 4.32 10.11
C THR A 39 11.35 5.54 9.78
N TYR A 40 10.04 5.37 9.61
CA TYR A 40 9.12 6.48 9.38
C TYR A 40 9.06 7.45 10.57
N ALA A 41 9.03 6.94 11.81
CA ALA A 41 9.06 7.78 13.00
C ALA A 41 10.35 8.60 13.12
N LEU A 42 11.51 8.00 12.83
CA LEU A 42 12.81 8.68 12.82
C LEU A 42 12.87 9.75 11.72
N LEU A 43 12.30 9.44 10.56
CA LEU A 43 12.20 10.37 9.44
C LEU A 43 11.36 11.61 9.79
N GLU A 44 10.19 11.41 10.40
CA GLU A 44 9.33 12.51 10.88
C GLU A 44 9.98 13.31 12.01
N ALA A 45 10.84 12.67 12.81
CA ALA A 45 11.64 13.36 13.83
C ALA A 45 12.87 14.09 13.29
N GLY A 46 13.17 13.96 11.98
CA GLY A 46 14.36 14.55 11.36
C GLY A 46 15.68 13.92 11.80
N SER A 47 15.66 12.66 12.27
CA SER A 47 16.86 11.93 12.62
C SER A 47 17.60 11.45 11.37
N VAL A 48 18.92 11.58 11.35
CA VAL A 48 19.78 11.09 10.28
C VAL A 48 19.78 9.55 10.19
N ASP A 49 19.46 8.87 11.29
CA ASP A 49 19.40 7.40 11.34
C ASP A 49 18.19 6.83 10.56
N ALA A 50 17.26 7.69 10.11
CA ALA A 50 16.24 7.28 9.15
C ALA A 50 16.85 6.72 7.85
N GLU A 51 18.04 7.17 7.45
CA GLU A 51 18.75 6.63 6.29
C GLU A 51 19.23 5.19 6.53
N VAL A 52 19.70 4.89 7.75
CA VAL A 52 20.05 3.53 8.16
C VAL A 52 18.82 2.62 8.09
N GLY A 53 17.68 3.11 8.56
CA GLY A 53 16.40 2.42 8.44
C GLY A 53 15.96 2.19 7.00
N PHE A 54 16.10 3.18 6.13
CA PHE A 54 15.80 3.08 4.70
C PHE A 54 16.64 2.00 4.01
N ASN A 55 17.96 2.02 4.22
CA ASN A 55 18.86 1.01 3.65
C ASN A 55 18.50 -0.40 4.13
N LYS A 56 18.10 -0.54 5.39
CA LYS A 56 17.64 -1.81 5.94
C LYS A 56 16.32 -2.27 5.32
N LEU A 57 15.37 -1.35 5.09
CA LEU A 57 14.14 -1.67 4.36
C LEU A 57 14.43 -2.14 2.94
N ASP A 58 15.36 -1.51 2.22
CA ASP A 58 15.72 -1.91 0.87
C ASP A 58 16.27 -3.34 0.79
N VAL A 59 17.01 -3.77 1.82
CA VAL A 59 17.49 -5.16 1.93
C VAL A 59 16.35 -6.13 2.30
N MET A 60 15.36 -5.70 3.07
CA MET A 60 14.26 -6.55 3.58
C MET A 60 13.08 -6.70 2.62
N LYS A 61 13.11 -6.01 1.48
CA LYS A 61 11.99 -5.99 0.53
C LYS A 61 11.73 -7.38 -0.04
N ARG A 62 10.46 -7.68 -0.29
CA ARG A 62 10.02 -8.88 -1.01
C ARG A 62 9.52 -8.47 -2.39
N GLU A 63 9.92 -9.25 -3.39
CA GLU A 63 9.53 -9.01 -4.77
C GLU A 63 8.71 -10.19 -5.28
N LYS A 64 7.57 -9.89 -5.89
CA LYS A 64 6.71 -10.91 -6.50
C LYS A 64 5.93 -10.30 -7.65
N GLU A 65 5.98 -10.92 -8.84
CA GLU A 65 5.21 -10.48 -10.02
C GLU A 65 5.44 -8.99 -10.38
N GLY A 66 6.68 -8.49 -10.21
CA GLY A 66 7.03 -7.08 -10.47
C GLY A 66 6.47 -6.07 -9.45
N MET A 67 5.98 -6.57 -8.32
CA MET A 67 5.49 -5.78 -7.19
C MET A 67 6.43 -5.95 -5.99
N VAL A 68 6.56 -4.89 -5.18
CA VAL A 68 7.44 -4.86 -4.01
C VAL A 68 6.63 -4.63 -2.74
N TYR A 69 6.94 -5.36 -1.67
CA TYR A 69 6.26 -5.25 -0.39
C TYR A 69 7.11 -5.69 0.81
N TRP A 70 6.62 -5.41 2.02
CA TRP A 70 7.24 -5.81 3.28
C TRP A 70 6.26 -6.63 4.12
N SER A 71 6.69 -7.80 4.56
CA SER A 71 5.89 -8.71 5.38
C SER A 71 6.81 -9.70 6.12
N PRO A 72 6.48 -10.10 7.37
CA PRO A 72 7.21 -11.17 8.07
C PRO A 72 7.30 -12.45 7.23
N GLU A 73 6.19 -12.85 6.60
CA GLU A 73 6.10 -14.04 5.74
C GLU A 73 5.69 -13.67 4.31
N PRO A 74 6.06 -14.47 3.30
CA PRO A 74 5.60 -14.25 1.92
C PRO A 74 4.08 -14.28 1.81
N ILE A 75 3.52 -13.34 1.06
CA ILE A 75 2.07 -13.30 0.79
C ILE A 75 1.75 -14.10 -0.47
N SER A 76 0.76 -14.99 -0.36
CA SER A 76 0.26 -15.77 -1.48
C SER A 76 -0.39 -14.85 -2.51
N SER A 77 -0.16 -15.11 -3.80
CA SER A 77 -0.84 -14.37 -4.87
C SER A 77 -2.15 -15.06 -5.17
N ALA A 78 -3.05 -14.36 -5.86
CA ALA A 78 -4.26 -14.96 -6.39
C ALA A 78 -3.89 -16.15 -7.31
N GLU A 79 -4.52 -17.29 -7.09
CA GLU A 79 -4.33 -18.47 -7.93
C GLU A 79 -4.93 -18.21 -9.32
N VAL A 80 -4.25 -18.67 -10.37
CA VAL A 80 -4.74 -18.59 -11.74
C VAL A 80 -5.09 -19.99 -12.22
N LEU A 81 -6.38 -20.26 -12.39
CA LEU A 81 -6.86 -21.49 -12.99
C LEU A 81 -6.90 -21.37 -14.50
N TYR A 82 -6.50 -22.43 -15.20
CA TYR A 82 -6.64 -22.51 -16.65
C TYR A 82 -7.82 -23.40 -17.00
N GLN A 83 -8.85 -22.84 -17.63
CA GLN A 83 -9.98 -23.60 -18.16
C GLN A 83 -10.09 -23.31 -19.66
N ASN A 84 -10.02 -24.35 -20.48
CA ASN A 84 -10.05 -24.25 -21.95
C ASN A 84 -9.03 -23.23 -22.52
N GLN A 85 -7.78 -23.28 -22.04
CA GLN A 85 -6.69 -22.37 -22.42
C GLN A 85 -6.91 -20.89 -22.06
N ARG A 86 -7.95 -20.57 -21.27
CA ARG A 86 -8.18 -19.22 -20.75
C ARG A 86 -7.78 -19.16 -19.26
N PRO A 87 -6.97 -18.17 -18.86
CA PRO A 87 -6.63 -17.96 -17.45
C PRO A 87 -7.80 -17.28 -16.71
N PHE A 88 -8.11 -17.78 -15.52
CA PHE A 88 -9.09 -17.24 -14.58
C PHE A 88 -8.40 -16.96 -13.25
N THR A 89 -8.29 -15.69 -12.89
CA THR A 89 -7.75 -15.29 -11.58
C THR A 89 -8.82 -15.50 -10.52
N LEU A 90 -8.50 -16.34 -9.53
CA LEU A 90 -9.36 -16.59 -8.38
C LEU A 90 -9.24 -15.47 -7.35
N PRO A 91 -10.26 -15.31 -6.47
CA PRO A 91 -10.13 -14.46 -5.30
C PRO A 91 -8.94 -14.91 -4.44
N ARG A 92 -8.12 -13.94 -3.98
CA ARG A 92 -7.05 -14.21 -3.03
C ARG A 92 -7.67 -14.64 -1.69
N LEU A 93 -7.18 -15.73 -1.11
CA LEU A 93 -7.56 -16.14 0.24
C LEU A 93 -6.86 -15.25 1.29
N PRO A 94 -7.52 -14.95 2.42
CA PRO A 94 -6.90 -14.16 3.49
C PRO A 94 -5.65 -14.85 4.04
N ASN A 95 -4.53 -14.12 4.12
CA ASN A 95 -3.34 -14.61 4.84
C ASN A 95 -3.22 -13.97 6.22
N LYS A 96 -2.54 -14.67 7.13
CA LYS A 96 -2.30 -14.24 8.52
C LYS A 96 -1.69 -12.83 8.63
N TYR A 97 -0.78 -12.48 7.72
CA TYR A 97 0.00 -11.23 7.76
C TYR A 97 -0.48 -10.16 6.78
N ASP A 98 -1.60 -10.35 6.08
CA ASP A 98 -2.05 -9.42 5.04
C ASP A 98 -2.19 -7.98 5.59
N SER A 99 -2.77 -7.81 6.78
CA SER A 99 -2.98 -6.47 7.38
C SER A 99 -1.67 -5.82 7.81
N VAL A 100 -0.81 -6.60 8.49
CA VAL A 100 0.52 -6.16 8.92
C VAL A 100 1.39 -5.79 7.71
N ALA A 101 1.28 -6.54 6.62
CA ALA A 101 2.02 -6.28 5.40
C ALA A 101 1.54 -5.03 4.66
N VAL A 102 0.22 -4.78 4.63
CA VAL A 102 -0.32 -3.52 4.11
C VAL A 102 0.22 -2.35 4.92
N GLU A 103 0.17 -2.41 6.24
CA GLU A 103 0.66 -1.34 7.11
C GLU A 103 2.19 -1.13 6.97
N ALA A 104 2.97 -2.22 7.00
CA ALA A 104 4.43 -2.18 6.81
C ALA A 104 4.80 -1.58 5.45
N THR A 105 4.13 -2.02 4.39
CA THR A 105 4.39 -1.55 3.03
C THR A 105 3.94 -0.10 2.84
N ALA A 106 2.90 0.35 3.55
CA ALA A 106 2.47 1.74 3.54
C ALA A 106 3.49 2.67 4.24
N TYR A 107 4.02 2.28 5.39
CA TYR A 107 5.12 3.04 6.02
C TYR A 107 6.37 3.03 5.15
N ALA A 108 6.72 1.89 4.54
CA ALA A 108 7.82 1.83 3.59
C ALA A 108 7.57 2.79 2.41
N LEU A 109 6.36 2.83 1.84
CA LEU A 109 6.01 3.77 0.77
C LEU A 109 6.26 5.23 1.19
N LEU A 110 5.83 5.64 2.39
CA LEU A 110 6.09 7.00 2.91
C LEU A 110 7.59 7.31 2.99
N VAL A 111 8.39 6.37 3.47
CA VAL A 111 9.86 6.51 3.53
C VAL A 111 10.46 6.60 2.12
N TYR A 112 10.07 5.71 1.20
CA TYR A 112 10.57 5.71 -0.18
C TYR A 112 10.21 6.98 -0.94
N VAL A 113 8.99 7.48 -0.76
CA VAL A 113 8.52 8.75 -1.34
C VAL A 113 9.34 9.93 -0.83
N ARG A 114 9.79 9.89 0.44
CA ARG A 114 10.64 10.94 1.04
C ARG A 114 12.08 10.91 0.55
N TYR A 115 12.64 9.73 0.32
CA TYR A 115 14.00 9.54 -0.21
C TYR A 115 14.07 9.50 -1.75
N ASN A 116 12.96 9.72 -2.47
CA ASN A 116 12.89 9.59 -3.93
C ASN A 116 13.39 8.24 -4.45
N GLY A 117 12.99 7.15 -3.80
CA GLY A 117 13.37 5.79 -4.19
C GLY A 117 12.88 5.40 -5.59
N VAL A 118 13.60 4.50 -6.25
CA VAL A 118 13.35 4.14 -7.68
C VAL A 118 12.18 3.17 -7.86
N ILE A 119 11.83 2.41 -6.81
CA ILE A 119 10.83 1.32 -6.89
C ILE A 119 9.42 1.72 -6.42
N ILE A 120 9.16 3.01 -6.20
CA ILE A 120 7.90 3.52 -5.64
C ILE A 120 6.67 2.97 -6.38
N ASP A 121 6.71 2.94 -7.71
CA ASP A 121 5.59 2.45 -8.54
C ASP A 121 5.28 0.97 -8.27
N GLN A 122 6.30 0.15 -7.98
CA GLN A 122 6.13 -1.28 -7.69
C GLN A 122 5.49 -1.49 -6.31
N ILE A 123 5.78 -0.60 -5.35
CA ILE A 123 5.17 -0.58 -4.02
C ILE A 123 3.70 -0.17 -4.13
N VAL A 124 3.41 0.88 -4.89
CA VAL A 124 2.03 1.37 -5.12
C VAL A 124 1.19 0.33 -5.85
N LYS A 125 1.75 -0.36 -6.85
CA LYS A 125 1.09 -1.49 -7.53
C LYS A 125 0.71 -2.60 -6.54
N TRP A 126 1.62 -2.93 -5.63
CA TRP A 126 1.33 -3.94 -4.60
C TRP A 126 0.22 -3.49 -3.64
N LEU A 127 0.27 -2.26 -3.11
CA LEU A 127 -0.78 -1.76 -2.23
C LEU A 127 -2.15 -1.75 -2.93
N ASN A 128 -2.21 -1.34 -4.20
CA ASN A 128 -3.47 -1.37 -4.94
C ASN A 128 -4.00 -2.79 -5.20
N SER A 129 -3.14 -3.82 -5.28
CA SER A 129 -3.59 -5.21 -5.39
C SER A 129 -4.06 -5.82 -4.06
N MET A 130 -3.71 -5.20 -2.93
CA MET A 130 -4.16 -5.61 -1.59
C MET A 130 -5.48 -4.96 -1.16
N ARG A 131 -5.97 -3.97 -1.91
CA ARG A 131 -7.20 -3.24 -1.62
C ARG A 131 -8.42 -4.17 -1.71
N THR A 132 -9.30 -4.15 -0.70
CA THR A 132 -10.48 -5.03 -0.63
C THR A 132 -11.72 -4.39 -1.24
N THR A 133 -11.84 -3.08 -1.12
CA THR A 133 -12.95 -2.26 -1.62
C THR A 133 -12.40 -0.92 -2.09
N ASP A 134 -13.20 -0.10 -2.76
CA ASP A 134 -12.75 1.20 -3.25
C ASP A 134 -12.14 2.11 -2.15
N GLN A 135 -12.48 1.89 -0.88
CA GLN A 135 -12.11 2.78 0.24
C GLN A 135 -11.35 2.11 1.38
N ALA A 136 -11.16 0.79 1.36
CA ALA A 136 -10.63 0.08 2.51
C ALA A 136 -9.64 -1.04 2.16
N PHE A 137 -8.84 -1.38 3.17
CA PHE A 137 -7.99 -2.55 3.24
C PHE A 137 -8.58 -3.56 4.23
N MET A 138 -7.78 -4.20 5.08
CA MET A 138 -8.26 -5.27 5.97
C MET A 138 -8.61 -4.78 7.38
N ALA A 139 -7.92 -3.75 7.88
CA ALA A 139 -8.08 -3.21 9.22
C ALA A 139 -8.18 -1.67 9.19
N SER A 140 -8.53 -1.05 10.32
CA SER A 140 -8.63 0.41 10.37
C SER A 140 -7.27 1.09 10.27
N GLN A 141 -6.26 0.55 10.94
CA GLN A 141 -4.92 1.13 10.98
C GLN A 141 -4.21 1.00 9.63
N ASP A 142 -4.27 -0.19 9.01
CA ASP A 142 -3.67 -0.41 7.70
C ASP A 142 -4.33 0.48 6.63
N THR A 143 -5.66 0.65 6.68
CA THR A 143 -6.41 1.51 5.78
C THR A 143 -6.00 2.96 5.94
N LEU A 144 -5.86 3.45 7.17
CA LEU A 144 -5.45 4.82 7.44
C LEU A 144 -4.06 5.11 6.86
N VAL A 145 -3.07 4.28 7.20
CA VAL A 145 -1.67 4.50 6.79
C VAL A 145 -1.51 4.28 5.28
N ALA A 146 -2.13 3.25 4.70
CA ALA A 146 -2.07 3.00 3.26
C ALA A 146 -2.73 4.13 2.47
N THR A 147 -3.88 4.63 2.93
CA THR A 147 -4.54 5.76 2.27
C THR A 147 -3.67 7.02 2.35
N GLN A 148 -3.09 7.32 3.52
CA GLN A 148 -2.14 8.43 3.65
C GLN A 148 -0.96 8.29 2.69
N ALA A 149 -0.33 7.11 2.65
CA ALA A 149 0.83 6.85 1.81
C ALA A 149 0.53 6.99 0.31
N LEU A 150 -0.62 6.48 -0.15
CA LEU A 150 -1.06 6.60 -1.54
C LEU A 150 -1.41 8.04 -1.93
N ILE A 151 -1.99 8.81 -1.01
CA ILE A 151 -2.26 10.24 -1.21
C ILE A 151 -0.95 11.00 -1.35
N GLU A 152 0.00 10.82 -0.43
CA GLU A 152 1.32 11.45 -0.48
C GLU A 152 2.06 11.12 -1.77
N TYR A 153 2.06 9.86 -2.18
CA TYR A 153 2.59 9.44 -3.48
C TYR A 153 1.93 10.22 -4.63
N SER A 154 0.60 10.30 -4.66
CA SER A 154 -0.14 10.94 -5.76
C SER A 154 0.18 12.43 -5.91
N PHE A 155 0.49 13.13 -4.80
CA PHE A 155 0.91 14.52 -4.82
C PHE A 155 2.33 14.70 -5.36
N ARG A 156 3.24 13.74 -5.11
CA ARG A 156 4.64 13.86 -5.56
C ARG A 156 4.83 13.55 -7.02
N THR A 157 4.14 12.54 -7.55
CA THR A 157 4.37 12.02 -8.91
C THR A 157 3.50 12.66 -9.98
N HIS A 158 2.65 13.63 -9.63
CA HIS A 158 1.81 14.38 -10.60
C HIS A 158 1.00 13.47 -11.54
N VAL A 159 0.57 12.30 -11.07
CA VAL A 159 -0.13 11.27 -11.88
C VAL A 159 -1.42 11.79 -12.55
N ARG A 160 -1.95 12.91 -12.07
CA ARG A 160 -3.20 13.52 -12.58
C ARG A 160 -3.09 14.10 -13.99
N ASP A 161 -1.88 14.25 -14.54
CA ASP A 161 -1.71 14.94 -15.82
C ASP A 161 -2.06 14.07 -17.04
N ILE A 162 -2.20 12.75 -16.89
CA ILE A 162 -2.53 11.83 -17.99
C ILE A 162 -3.71 10.94 -17.60
N THR A 163 -4.93 11.44 -17.79
CA THR A 163 -6.14 10.68 -17.43
C THR A 163 -7.15 10.67 -18.58
N ASN A 164 -6.73 10.30 -19.79
CA ASN A 164 -7.63 10.09 -20.93
C ASN A 164 -7.46 8.66 -21.45
N MET A 165 -8.29 7.74 -20.95
CA MET A 165 -8.24 6.32 -21.27
C MET A 165 -9.58 5.84 -21.83
N LYS A 166 -9.54 4.98 -22.85
CA LYS A 166 -10.72 4.24 -23.32
C LYS A 166 -10.61 2.81 -22.80
N VAL A 167 -11.51 2.42 -21.90
CA VAL A 167 -11.58 1.07 -21.35
C VAL A 167 -12.72 0.32 -22.02
N THR A 168 -12.46 -0.89 -22.49
CA THR A 168 -13.45 -1.78 -23.09
C THR A 168 -13.55 -3.05 -22.27
N VAL A 169 -14.76 -3.37 -21.82
CA VAL A 169 -15.05 -4.56 -21.02
C VAL A 169 -15.97 -5.47 -21.82
N GLU A 170 -15.59 -6.73 -21.92
CA GLU A 170 -16.39 -7.78 -22.55
C GLU A 170 -16.49 -8.96 -21.57
N SER A 171 -17.70 -9.45 -21.33
CA SER A 171 -17.91 -10.60 -20.46
C SER A 171 -17.74 -11.90 -21.26
N SER A 172 -17.06 -12.88 -20.65
CA SER A 172 -16.98 -14.23 -21.22
C SER A 172 -18.33 -14.93 -21.30
N SER A 173 -19.31 -14.57 -20.45
CA SER A 173 -20.67 -15.12 -20.47
C SER A 173 -21.56 -14.53 -21.56
N ASN A 174 -21.18 -13.39 -22.15
CA ASN A 174 -21.92 -12.75 -23.24
C ASN A 174 -20.95 -12.24 -24.33
N PRO A 175 -20.28 -13.16 -25.06
CA PRO A 175 -19.34 -12.78 -26.11
C PRO A 175 -20.00 -11.87 -27.16
N GLY A 176 -19.27 -10.84 -27.61
CA GLY A 176 -19.73 -9.89 -28.62
C GLY A 176 -20.45 -8.65 -28.08
N THR A 177 -20.80 -8.62 -26.78
CA THR A 177 -21.32 -7.40 -26.14
C THR A 177 -20.18 -6.65 -25.46
N ILE A 178 -19.68 -5.60 -26.12
CA ILE A 178 -18.57 -4.78 -25.63
C ILE A 178 -19.11 -3.50 -24.98
N HIS A 179 -18.80 -3.31 -23.70
CA HIS A 179 -19.07 -2.07 -22.99
C HIS A 179 -17.83 -1.19 -23.02
N SER A 180 -17.89 -0.08 -23.75
CA SER A 180 -16.80 0.89 -23.81
C SER A 180 -17.07 2.10 -22.92
N MET A 181 -16.07 2.55 -22.18
CA MET A 181 -16.16 3.70 -21.30
C MET A 181 -14.91 4.58 -21.43
N ALA A 182 -15.10 5.89 -21.48
CA ALA A 182 -14.01 6.86 -21.52
C ALA A 182 -13.76 7.39 -20.11
N LEU A 183 -12.57 7.14 -19.57
CA LEU A 183 -12.09 7.70 -18.31
C LEU A 183 -11.32 8.98 -18.64
N LYS A 184 -11.85 10.10 -18.17
CA LYS A 184 -11.38 11.47 -18.39
C LYS A 184 -11.25 12.16 -17.03
N SER A 185 -10.46 13.22 -16.94
CA SER A 185 -10.22 13.94 -15.68
C SER A 185 -11.50 14.41 -14.97
N ASP A 186 -12.57 14.68 -15.72
CA ASP A 186 -13.87 15.15 -15.24
C ASP A 186 -14.77 14.03 -14.66
N ASN A 187 -14.48 12.76 -14.95
CA ASN A 187 -15.35 11.63 -14.61
C ASN A 187 -14.63 10.47 -13.88
N LEU A 188 -13.41 10.69 -13.38
CA LEU A 188 -12.60 9.67 -12.69
C LEU A 188 -13.24 9.12 -11.41
N ALA A 189 -13.99 9.96 -10.69
CA ALA A 189 -14.60 9.60 -9.41
C ALA A 189 -15.97 8.92 -9.56
N GLU A 190 -16.49 8.81 -10.80
CA GLU A 190 -17.80 8.21 -11.05
C GLU A 190 -17.71 6.68 -11.02
N SER A 191 -18.49 6.04 -10.14
CA SER A 191 -18.63 4.59 -10.15
C SER A 191 -19.34 4.13 -11.42
N ARG A 192 -18.78 3.13 -12.11
CA ARG A 192 -19.37 2.52 -13.31
C ARG A 192 -19.52 1.03 -13.09
N GLN A 193 -20.71 0.51 -13.41
CA GLN A 193 -21.03 -0.89 -13.29
C GLN A 193 -21.38 -1.43 -14.68
N VAL A 194 -20.86 -2.61 -15.00
CA VAL A 194 -21.19 -3.32 -16.23
C VAL A 194 -22.03 -4.53 -15.84
N PRO A 195 -23.30 -4.60 -16.26
CA PRO A 195 -24.13 -5.76 -15.95
C PRO A 195 -23.57 -6.99 -16.65
N VAL A 196 -23.41 -8.07 -15.89
CA VAL A 196 -23.08 -9.38 -16.45
C VAL A 196 -24.39 -10.16 -16.56
N SER A 197 -24.69 -10.70 -17.75
CA SER A 197 -25.90 -11.50 -17.98
C SER A 197 -26.01 -12.64 -16.96
N ASN A 198 -27.23 -12.93 -16.50
CA ASN A 198 -27.54 -13.88 -15.43
C ASN A 198 -26.69 -15.17 -15.52
N LEU A 199 -25.89 -15.39 -14.47
CA LEU A 199 -25.24 -16.68 -14.24
C LEU A 199 -26.36 -17.68 -13.91
N THR A 200 -26.79 -18.49 -14.88
CA THR A 200 -27.54 -19.70 -14.58
C THR A 200 -26.60 -20.65 -13.87
N PHE A 201 -26.65 -20.67 -12.54
CA PHE A 201 -26.07 -21.74 -11.75
C PHE A 201 -26.89 -23.01 -12.04
N PHE A 202 -26.24 -24.01 -12.64
CA PHE A 202 -26.80 -25.36 -12.82
C PHE A 202 -26.69 -26.16 -11.54
#